data_AF-A0A0N8GPR8-F1
#
_entry.id   AF-A0A0N8GPR8-F1
#
_cell.length_a   1.000
_cell.length_b   1.000
_cell.length_c   1.000
_cell.angle_alpha   90.00
_cell.angle_beta   90.00
_cell.angle_gamma   90.00
#
_symmetry.space_group_name_H-M   'P 1'
#
loop_
_entity.id
_entity.type
_entity.pdbx_description
1 polymer ?
#
loop_
_entity_poly.entity_id
_entity_poly.type
_entity_poly.pdbx_seq_one_letter_code
_entity_poly.pdbx_strand_id
1 'polypeptide(L)'
;MQWNRIKQGAFLIVVWQAIQTVILGMDEPWMRHLRSVIRQESLPLLNANQTDLAFSGPYSLLATDQGVRGVLQVTNDMCFIGADILKLSEWVLDELKSDVINDDAISESVKTLREQPVYPFLEKIARIIAEFDWRASSTPQLDEETRRGQMVYKGSSGYKEMRLQLIRRLCDAKDQEISRIAERLRGVLKY
;
A
#
# COMPACT_ATOMS: atom_id res chain seq x y z
N MET A 1 -5.91 -23.26 -0.10
CA MET A 1 -5.39 -22.31 -1.11
C MET A 1 -3.91 -22.61 -1.32
N GLN A 2 -3.47 -22.96 -2.54
CA GLN A 2 -2.04 -23.09 -2.85
C GLN A 2 -1.47 -21.72 -3.28
N TRP A 3 -0.94 -20.98 -2.30
CA TRP A 3 -0.21 -19.74 -2.51
C TRP A 3 1.30 -20.00 -2.38
N ASN A 4 1.95 -20.30 -3.51
CA ASN A 4 3.40 -20.50 -3.54
C ASN A 4 4.15 -19.15 -3.47
N ARG A 5 5.48 -19.23 -3.36
CA ARG A 5 6.35 -18.04 -3.24
C ARG A 5 6.24 -17.10 -4.44
N ILE A 6 6.01 -17.64 -5.64
CA ILE A 6 5.84 -16.87 -6.88
C ILE A 6 4.56 -16.02 -6.80
N LYS A 7 3.43 -16.62 -6.43
CA LYS A 7 2.15 -15.91 -6.22
C LYS A 7 2.26 -14.83 -5.15
N GLN A 8 2.95 -15.13 -4.04
CA GLN A 8 3.18 -14.16 -2.98
C GLN A 8 4.03 -12.97 -3.47
N GLY A 9 5.12 -13.24 -4.19
CA GLY A 9 5.95 -12.19 -4.79
C GLY A 9 5.19 -11.32 -5.78
N ALA A 10 4.42 -11.94 -6.68
CA ALA A 10 3.58 -11.23 -7.65
C ALA A 10 2.53 -10.35 -6.97
N PHE A 11 1.89 -10.86 -5.92
CA PHE A 11 0.94 -10.08 -5.12
C PHE A 11 1.59 -8.83 -4.52
N LEU A 12 2.75 -8.97 -3.89
CA LEU A 12 3.48 -7.83 -3.31
C LEU A 12 3.83 -6.79 -4.38
N ILE A 13 4.34 -7.24 -5.54
CA ILE A 13 4.69 -6.35 -6.65
C ILE A 13 3.46 -5.60 -7.15
N VAL A 14 2.34 -6.30 -7.37
CA VAL A 14 1.10 -5.69 -7.86
C VAL A 14 0.54 -4.66 -6.88
N VAL A 15 0.56 -4.94 -5.57
CA VAL A 15 0.12 -3.98 -4.54
C VAL A 15 0.95 -2.70 -4.61
N TRP A 16 2.28 -2.81 -4.63
CA TRP A 16 3.15 -1.63 -4.69
C TRP A 16 3.06 -0.88 -6.01
N GLN A 17 2.90 -1.57 -7.13
CA GLN A 17 2.68 -0.94 -8.43
C GLN A 17 1.34 -0.18 -8.48
N ALA A 18 0.28 -0.71 -7.88
CA ALA A 18 -1.00 -0.02 -7.79
C ALA A 18 -0.88 1.28 -6.98
N ILE A 19 -0.22 1.24 -5.82
CA ILE A 19 0.02 2.42 -4.97
C ILE A 19 0.89 3.45 -5.70
N GLN A 20 1.99 3.01 -6.32
CA GLN A 20 2.88 3.89 -7.07
C GLN A 20 2.14 4.58 -8.22
N THR A 21 1.35 3.82 -8.99
CA THR A 21 0.56 4.34 -10.12
C THR A 21 -0.44 5.39 -9.65
N VAL A 22 -1.15 5.12 -8.55
CA VAL A 22 -2.10 6.04 -7.94
C VAL A 22 -1.41 7.32 -7.49
N ILE A 23 -0.29 7.22 -6.76
CA ILE A 23 0.44 8.40 -6.26
C ILE A 23 0.96 9.25 -7.43
N LEU A 24 1.51 8.63 -8.47
CA LEU A 24 1.95 9.34 -9.69
C LEU A 24 0.82 10.11 -10.37
N GLY A 25 -0.41 9.59 -10.31
CA GLY A 25 -1.61 10.22 -10.89
C GLY A 25 -2.37 11.15 -9.96
N MET A 26 -1.98 11.26 -8.68
CA MET A 26 -2.65 12.07 -7.67
C MET A 26 -1.80 13.27 -7.26
N ASP A 27 -2.48 14.27 -6.71
CA ASP A 27 -1.86 15.49 -6.21
C ASP A 27 -2.53 15.92 -4.90
N GLU A 28 -2.52 15.03 -3.91
CA GLU A 28 -3.02 15.38 -2.58
C GLU A 28 -2.13 16.44 -1.91
N PRO A 29 -2.64 17.24 -0.96
CA PRO A 29 -1.86 18.28 -0.29
C PRO A 29 -0.53 17.76 0.30
N TRP A 30 -0.54 16.55 0.86
CA TRP A 30 0.66 15.93 1.41
C TRP A 30 1.68 15.55 0.33
N MET A 31 1.22 15.10 -0.85
CA MET A 31 2.06 14.72 -1.98
C MET A 31 2.75 15.96 -2.57
N ARG A 32 1.98 17.02 -2.82
CA ARG A 32 2.52 18.32 -3.27
C ARG A 32 3.63 18.81 -2.35
N HIS A 33 3.37 18.74 -1.04
CA HIS A 33 4.30 19.20 -0.03
C HIS A 33 5.61 18.38 -0.04
N LEU A 34 5.53 17.05 -0.09
CA LEU A 34 6.74 16.21 -0.18
C LEU A 34 7.52 16.48 -1.47
N ARG A 35 6.81 16.58 -2.60
CA ARG A 35 7.43 16.90 -3.90
C ARG A 35 8.12 18.27 -3.89
N SER A 36 7.56 19.28 -3.21
CA SER A 36 8.17 20.61 -3.13
C SER A 36 9.39 20.63 -2.20
N VAL A 37 9.28 20.05 -1.01
CA VAL A 37 10.36 20.04 -0.01
C VAL A 37 11.59 19.28 -0.50
N ILE A 38 11.39 18.09 -1.07
CA ILE A 38 12.51 17.23 -1.50
C ILE A 38 13.23 17.83 -2.72
N ARG A 39 12.51 18.51 -3.62
CA ARG A 39 13.12 19.24 -4.74
C ARG A 39 14.01 20.39 -4.26
N GLN A 40 13.62 21.08 -3.18
CA GLN A 40 14.41 22.18 -2.62
C GLN A 40 15.71 21.68 -1.96
N GLU A 41 15.69 20.52 -1.33
CA GLU A 41 16.87 19.95 -0.66
C GLU A 41 17.94 19.37 -1.61
N SER A 42 17.70 19.38 -2.93
CA SER A 42 18.66 18.92 -3.96
C SER A 42 19.24 17.53 -3.65
N LEU A 43 18.43 16.63 -3.08
CA LEU A 43 18.89 15.32 -2.63
C LEU A 43 19.38 14.49 -3.84
N PRO A 44 20.69 14.16 -3.92
CA PRO A 44 21.30 13.61 -5.13
C PRO A 44 21.01 12.12 -5.38
N LEU A 45 20.12 11.50 -4.59
CA LEU A 45 20.02 10.04 -4.47
C LEU A 45 18.84 9.39 -5.20
N LEU A 46 17.95 10.16 -5.82
CA LEU A 46 16.81 9.60 -6.53
C LEU A 46 16.86 10.04 -7.98
N ASN A 47 16.88 9.06 -8.90
CA ASN A 47 16.56 9.31 -10.30
C ASN A 47 15.12 9.85 -10.35
N ALA A 48 15.00 11.18 -10.28
CA ALA A 48 13.73 11.90 -10.25
C ALA A 48 12.85 11.59 -11.47
N ASN A 49 13.44 10.99 -12.52
CA ASN A 49 12.76 10.61 -13.75
C ASN A 49 12.00 9.27 -13.67
N GLN A 50 12.13 8.47 -12.59
CA GLN A 50 11.48 7.16 -12.51
C GLN A 50 10.64 6.91 -11.25
N THR A 51 10.83 7.67 -10.17
CA THR A 51 10.12 7.40 -8.91
C THR A 51 9.62 8.68 -8.26
N ASP A 52 8.32 8.71 -7.91
CA ASP A 52 7.71 9.86 -7.23
C ASP A 52 8.27 10.04 -5.83
N LEU A 53 8.65 11.27 -5.49
CA LEU A 53 9.19 11.64 -4.19
C LEU A 53 8.17 11.49 -3.06
N ALA A 54 6.87 11.60 -3.37
CA ALA A 54 5.80 11.29 -2.41
C ALA A 54 5.74 9.79 -2.09
N PHE A 55 6.19 8.92 -3.00
CA PHE A 55 6.19 7.47 -2.83
C PHE A 55 7.46 6.97 -2.12
N SER A 56 8.65 7.38 -2.57
CA SER A 56 9.93 6.81 -2.11
C SER A 56 10.89 7.82 -1.48
N GLY A 57 10.47 9.07 -1.29
CA GLY A 57 11.30 10.11 -0.70
C GLY A 57 11.62 9.86 0.78
N PRO A 58 12.69 10.47 1.32
CA PRO A 58 13.15 10.25 2.70
C PRO A 58 12.15 10.71 3.77
N TYR A 59 11.21 11.58 3.40
CA TYR A 59 10.15 12.07 4.26
C TYR A 59 8.81 11.38 4.03
N SER A 60 8.75 10.38 3.16
CA SER A 60 7.56 9.56 2.96
C SER A 60 7.55 8.39 3.94
N LEU A 61 6.49 8.27 4.73
CA LEU A 61 6.26 7.14 5.61
C LEU A 61 6.13 5.83 4.81
N LEU A 62 5.72 5.86 3.54
CA LEU A 62 5.68 4.68 2.66
C LEU A 62 7.06 4.03 2.47
N ALA A 63 8.14 4.82 2.55
CA ALA A 63 9.52 4.36 2.43
C ALA A 63 10.10 3.83 3.76
N THR A 64 9.31 3.80 4.83
CA THR A 64 9.74 3.33 6.16
C THR A 64 9.24 1.91 6.44
N ASP A 65 9.90 1.18 7.35
CA ASP A 65 9.44 -0.15 7.79
C ASP A 65 7.99 -0.12 8.33
N GLN A 66 7.60 0.95 9.01
CA GLN A 66 6.24 1.12 9.54
C GLN A 66 5.20 1.29 8.43
N GLY A 67 5.48 2.11 7.42
CA GLY A 67 4.57 2.27 6.28
C GLY A 67 4.47 1.01 5.45
N VAL A 68 5.61 0.36 5.15
CA VAL A 68 5.65 -0.93 4.45
C VAL A 68 4.80 -1.97 5.19
N ARG A 69 4.99 -2.12 6.51
CA ARG A 69 4.18 -3.06 7.29
C ARG A 69 2.71 -2.69 7.33
N GLY A 70 2.37 -1.41 7.48
CA GLY A 70 0.99 -0.94 7.48
C GLY A 70 0.25 -1.30 6.19
N VAL A 71 0.85 -0.97 5.04
CA VAL A 71 0.31 -1.30 3.71
C VAL A 71 0.14 -2.80 3.53
N LEU A 72 1.18 -3.59 3.83
CA LEU A 72 1.16 -5.02 3.59
C LEU A 72 0.17 -5.74 4.51
N GLN A 73 0.10 -5.37 5.78
CA GLN A 73 -0.86 -5.95 6.72
C GLN A 73 -2.29 -5.67 6.28
N VAL A 74 -2.63 -4.41 6.04
CA VAL A 74 -3.99 -4.02 5.69
C VAL A 74 -4.42 -4.63 4.36
N THR A 75 -3.57 -4.59 3.35
CA THR A 75 -3.93 -5.16 2.03
C THR A 75 -4.11 -6.68 2.11
N ASN A 76 -3.22 -7.38 2.81
CA ASN A 76 -3.34 -8.82 3.04
C ASN A 76 -4.62 -9.16 3.81
N ASP A 77 -4.90 -8.44 4.89
CA ASP A 77 -6.09 -8.65 5.72
C ASP A 77 -7.38 -8.44 4.93
N MET A 78 -7.46 -7.37 4.14
CA MET A 78 -8.61 -7.07 3.29
C MET A 78 -8.83 -8.16 2.25
N CYS A 79 -7.76 -8.62 1.59
CA CYS A 79 -7.82 -9.72 0.64
C CYS A 79 -8.21 -11.05 1.30
N PHE A 80 -7.74 -11.32 2.52
CA PHE A 80 -8.08 -12.54 3.25
C PHE A 80 -9.56 -12.56 3.67
N ILE A 81 -10.08 -11.47 4.23
CA ILE A 81 -11.49 -11.36 4.62
C ILE A 81 -12.42 -11.36 3.39
N GLY A 82 -11.95 -10.81 2.27
CA GLY A 82 -12.65 -10.79 0.99
C GLY A 82 -12.42 -12.01 0.10
N ALA A 83 -11.64 -13.02 0.52
CA ALA A 83 -11.05 -14.01 -0.38
C ALA A 83 -12.05 -14.72 -1.30
N ASP A 84 -13.24 -15.05 -0.79
CA ASP A 84 -14.30 -15.73 -1.56
C ASP A 84 -14.90 -14.81 -2.63
N ILE A 85 -15.15 -13.54 -2.29
CA ILE A 85 -15.70 -12.53 -3.22
C ILE A 85 -14.66 -12.21 -4.32
N LEU A 86 -13.40 -12.13 -3.91
CA LEU A 86 -12.25 -11.84 -4.77
C LEU A 86 -11.77 -13.07 -5.56
N LYS A 87 -12.39 -14.24 -5.32
CA LYS A 87 -12.09 -15.51 -6.00
C LYS A 87 -10.61 -15.88 -5.95
N LEU A 88 -9.93 -15.60 -4.82
CA LEU A 88 -8.48 -15.83 -4.70
C LEU A 88 -8.08 -17.31 -4.83
N SER A 89 -9.01 -18.23 -4.59
CA SER A 89 -8.81 -19.66 -4.82
C SER A 89 -8.82 -20.06 -6.28
N GLU A 90 -9.43 -19.25 -7.16
CA GLU A 90 -9.53 -19.50 -8.61
C GLU A 90 -8.25 -19.08 -9.36
N TRP A 91 -7.37 -18.30 -8.73
CA TRP A 91 -6.08 -17.94 -9.33
C TRP A 91 -5.10 -19.13 -9.27
N VAL A 92 -5.06 -19.87 -10.38
CA VAL A 92 -4.19 -21.03 -10.58
C VAL A 92 -3.09 -20.66 -11.58
N LEU A 93 -1.84 -21.02 -11.26
CA LEU A 93 -0.71 -20.93 -12.18
C LEU A 93 -0.41 -22.32 -12.70
N ASP A 94 0.14 -22.41 -13.91
CA ASP A 94 0.55 -23.68 -14.49
C ASP A 94 1.64 -24.34 -13.60
N GLU A 95 1.38 -25.57 -13.13
CA GLU A 95 2.16 -26.24 -12.09
C GLU A 95 3.62 -26.47 -12.51
N LEU A 96 3.88 -26.60 -13.82
CA LEU A 96 5.22 -26.79 -14.40
C LEU A 96 6.15 -25.58 -14.20
N LYS A 97 5.62 -24.41 -13.83
CA LYS A 97 6.40 -23.18 -13.55
C LYS A 97 6.46 -22.83 -12.07
N SER A 98 5.92 -23.68 -11.19
CA SER A 98 5.55 -23.29 -9.82
C SER A 98 6.64 -23.45 -8.75
N ASP A 99 7.72 -24.18 -9.04
CA ASP A 99 8.78 -24.50 -8.05
C ASP A 99 10.13 -23.80 -8.29
N VAL A 100 10.35 -23.20 -9.46
CA VAL A 100 11.57 -22.44 -9.75
C VAL A 100 11.28 -20.95 -9.66
N ILE A 101 11.83 -20.29 -8.63
CA ILE A 101 11.72 -18.84 -8.47
C ILE A 101 12.70 -18.18 -9.45
N ASN A 102 12.17 -17.58 -10.50
CA ASN A 102 12.93 -16.74 -11.43
C ASN A 102 12.08 -15.53 -11.87
N ASP A 103 12.73 -14.55 -12.50
CA ASP A 103 12.10 -13.28 -12.88
C ASP A 103 10.97 -13.47 -13.91
N ASP A 104 11.09 -14.44 -14.81
CA ASP A 104 10.08 -14.75 -15.83
C ASP A 104 8.80 -15.27 -15.19
N ALA A 105 8.92 -16.21 -14.25
CA ALA A 105 7.78 -16.80 -13.55
C ALA A 105 7.06 -15.77 -12.67
N ILE A 106 7.82 -14.87 -12.02
CA ILE A 106 7.25 -13.74 -11.27
C ILE A 106 6.53 -12.79 -12.22
N SER A 107 7.14 -12.43 -13.36
CA SER A 107 6.56 -11.51 -14.34
C SER A 107 5.26 -12.05 -14.94
N GLU A 108 5.21 -13.34 -15.26
CA GLU A 108 3.99 -14.02 -15.70
C GLU A 108 2.93 -14.05 -14.60
N SER A 109 3.33 -14.33 -13.36
CA SER A 109 2.41 -14.32 -12.22
C SER A 109 1.84 -12.92 -11.96
N VAL A 110 2.64 -11.85 -12.08
CA VAL A 110 2.19 -10.46 -12.03
C VAL A 110 1.16 -10.18 -13.13
N LYS A 111 1.43 -10.62 -14.37
CA LYS A 111 0.51 -10.44 -15.50
C LYS A 111 -0.82 -11.13 -15.24
N THR A 112 -0.81 -12.41 -14.89
CA THR A 112 -2.04 -13.19 -14.65
C THR A 112 -2.82 -12.69 -13.45
N LEU A 113 -2.16 -12.18 -12.40
CA LEU A 113 -2.83 -11.56 -11.25
C LEU A 113 -3.64 -10.32 -11.64
N ARG A 114 -3.13 -9.50 -12.58
CA ARG A 114 -3.84 -8.31 -13.07
C ARG A 114 -5.12 -8.64 -13.84
N GLU A 115 -5.23 -9.86 -14.34
CA GLU A 115 -6.43 -10.36 -15.03
C GLU A 115 -7.47 -10.92 -14.03
N GLN A 116 -7.13 -11.04 -12.73
CA GLN A 116 -8.02 -11.59 -11.72
C GLN A 116 -8.97 -10.55 -11.12
N PRO A 117 -10.13 -10.97 -10.56
CA PRO A 117 -11.07 -10.08 -9.88
C PRO A 117 -10.47 -9.28 -8.71
N VAL A 118 -9.40 -9.79 -8.08
CA VAL A 118 -8.71 -9.07 -7.01
C VAL A 118 -7.99 -7.82 -7.49
N TYR A 119 -7.58 -7.72 -8.75
CA TYR A 119 -6.77 -6.60 -9.21
C TYR A 119 -7.50 -5.24 -9.12
N PRO A 120 -8.72 -5.07 -9.66
CA PRO A 120 -9.50 -3.84 -9.45
C PRO A 120 -9.74 -3.52 -7.97
N PHE A 121 -9.86 -4.54 -7.13
CA PHE A 121 -9.99 -4.37 -5.67
C PHE A 121 -8.72 -3.79 -5.04
N LEU A 122 -7.53 -4.27 -5.45
CA LEU A 122 -6.25 -3.69 -5.04
C LEU A 122 -6.08 -2.25 -5.51
N GLU A 123 -6.54 -1.91 -6.71
CA GLU A 123 -6.51 -0.53 -7.22
C GLU A 123 -7.38 0.41 -6.37
N LYS A 124 -8.56 -0.05 -5.95
CA LYS A 124 -9.43 0.71 -5.02
C LYS A 124 -8.77 0.91 -3.66
N ILE A 125 -8.18 -0.14 -3.08
CA ILE A 125 -7.42 -0.03 -1.81
C ILE A 125 -6.28 0.98 -1.97
N ALA A 126 -5.48 0.85 -3.03
CA ALA A 126 -4.35 1.73 -3.30
C ALA A 126 -4.78 3.20 -3.38
N ARG A 127 -5.90 3.50 -4.06
CA ARG A 127 -6.48 4.84 -4.12
C ARG A 127 -6.84 5.39 -2.73
N ILE A 128 -7.57 4.63 -1.93
CA ILE A 128 -8.02 5.06 -0.60
C ILE A 128 -6.83 5.25 0.35
N ILE A 129 -5.86 4.34 0.30
CA ILE A 129 -4.64 4.40 1.09
C ILE A 129 -3.77 5.60 0.68
N ALA A 130 -3.72 5.96 -0.62
CA ALA A 130 -2.96 7.12 -1.08
C ALA A 130 -3.53 8.48 -0.58
N GLU A 131 -4.79 8.52 -0.16
CA GLU A 131 -5.38 9.72 0.45
C GLU A 131 -4.92 9.93 1.91
N PHE A 132 -4.36 8.90 2.55
CA PHE A 132 -3.76 9.04 3.88
C PHE A 132 -2.54 9.96 3.82
N ASP A 133 -2.32 10.77 4.86
CA ASP A 133 -1.16 11.65 4.93
C ASP A 133 0.10 10.87 5.30
N TRP A 134 0.88 10.53 4.26
CA TRP A 134 2.14 9.78 4.38
C TRP A 134 3.36 10.65 4.72
N ARG A 135 3.21 11.90 5.15
CA ARG A 135 4.34 12.72 5.60
C ARG A 135 4.87 12.22 6.94
N ALA A 136 6.19 12.02 7.05
CA ALA A 136 6.81 11.74 8.33
C ALA A 136 6.75 12.96 9.26
N SER A 137 6.76 12.75 10.59
CA SER A 137 6.88 13.87 11.55
C SER A 137 8.20 14.66 11.45
N SER A 138 9.17 14.17 10.69
CA SER A 138 10.41 14.87 10.36
C SER A 138 10.35 15.64 9.03
N THR A 139 9.21 15.62 8.31
CA THR A 139 9.06 16.43 7.10
C THR A 139 9.23 17.92 7.45
N PRO A 140 10.14 18.64 6.77
CA PRO A 140 10.30 20.08 6.93
C PRO A 140 8.98 20.84 6.71
N GLN A 141 8.85 22.02 7.33
CA GLN A 141 7.74 22.96 7.10
C GLN A 141 6.33 22.42 7.42
N LEU A 142 6.23 21.36 8.21
CA LEU A 142 4.96 20.97 8.83
C LEU A 142 4.56 21.96 9.93
N ASP A 143 3.26 22.26 10.01
CA ASP A 143 2.70 22.92 11.18
C ASP A 143 2.77 22.00 12.42
N GLU A 144 2.77 22.59 13.61
CA GLU A 144 2.95 21.85 14.88
C GLU A 144 1.83 20.86 15.18
N GLU A 145 0.61 21.07 14.67
CA GLU A 145 -0.49 20.13 14.85
C GLU A 145 -0.27 18.88 14.01
N THR A 146 -0.02 19.05 12.71
CA THR A 146 0.30 17.96 11.78
C THR A 146 1.54 17.20 12.24
N ARG A 147 2.61 17.91 12.62
CA ARG A 147 3.86 17.30 13.09
C ARG A 147 3.61 16.39 14.30
N ARG A 148 2.85 16.86 15.29
CA ARG A 148 2.48 16.07 16.48
C ARG A 148 1.58 14.89 16.13
N GLY A 149 0.61 15.09 15.24
CA GLY A 149 -0.23 14.01 14.71
C GLY A 149 0.60 12.89 14.09
N GLN A 150 1.63 13.24 13.32
CA GLN A 150 2.53 12.27 12.69
C GLN A 150 3.53 11.59 13.65
N MET A 151 3.69 12.10 14.88
CA MET A 151 4.58 11.47 15.87
C MET A 151 4.00 10.17 16.44
N VAL A 152 2.68 9.97 16.38
CA VAL A 152 2.02 8.74 16.87
C VAL A 152 2.49 7.49 16.13
N TYR A 153 2.95 7.67 14.89
CA TYR A 153 3.46 6.58 14.08
C TYR A 153 4.91 6.22 14.43
N LYS A 154 5.61 6.94 15.31
CA LYS A 154 6.99 6.59 15.71
C LYS A 154 7.02 5.50 16.79
N GLY A 155 8.11 4.74 16.81
CA GLY A 155 8.37 3.72 17.84
C GLY A 155 7.52 2.46 17.69
N SER A 156 7.58 1.58 18.69
CA SER A 156 6.96 0.25 18.66
C SER A 156 5.42 0.29 18.62
N SER A 157 4.79 1.32 19.18
CA SER A 157 3.34 1.51 19.08
C SER A 157 2.86 1.96 17.69
N GLY A 158 3.76 2.56 16.92
CA GLY A 158 3.44 3.15 15.61
C GLY A 158 2.90 2.15 14.58
N TYR A 159 3.34 0.89 14.65
CA TYR A 159 2.83 -0.18 13.78
C TYR A 159 1.34 -0.44 13.98
N LYS A 160 0.90 -0.51 15.24
CA LYS A 160 -0.50 -0.74 15.59
C LYS A 160 -1.35 0.46 15.17
N GLU A 161 -0.87 1.67 15.45
CA GLU A 161 -1.58 2.90 15.11
C GLU A 161 -1.71 3.09 13.59
N MET A 162 -0.64 2.84 12.83
CA MET A 162 -0.66 2.88 11.37
C MET A 162 -1.74 1.93 10.80
N ARG A 163 -1.73 0.66 11.21
CA ARG A 163 -2.74 -0.32 10.77
C ARG A 163 -4.15 0.12 11.14
N LEU A 164 -4.36 0.64 12.35
CA LEU A 164 -5.66 1.13 12.81
C LEU A 164 -6.17 2.29 11.96
N GLN A 165 -5.33 3.29 11.68
CA GLN A 165 -5.71 4.48 10.92
C GLN A 165 -6.01 4.15 9.46
N LEU A 166 -5.22 3.25 8.85
CA LEU A 166 -5.49 2.76 7.50
C LEU A 166 -6.81 1.98 7.42
N ILE A 167 -7.11 1.13 8.41
CA ILE A 167 -8.40 0.42 8.47
C ILE A 167 -9.55 1.40 8.65
N ARG A 168 -9.42 2.41 9.52
CA ARG A 168 -10.44 3.47 9.67
C ARG A 168 -10.70 4.17 8.35
N ARG A 169 -9.64 4.55 7.63
CA ARG A 169 -9.76 5.18 6.31
C ARG A 169 -10.50 4.29 5.30
N LEU A 170 -10.24 2.99 5.32
CA LEU A 170 -10.95 2.02 4.47
C LEU A 170 -12.41 1.85 4.88
N CYS A 171 -12.75 1.88 6.17
CA CYS A 171 -14.14 1.88 6.64
C CYS A 171 -14.89 3.12 6.17
N ASP A 172 -14.24 4.28 6.20
CA ASP A 172 -14.82 5.58 5.82
C ASP A 172 -14.86 5.80 4.29
N ALA A 173 -14.37 4.82 3.51
CA ALA A 173 -14.34 4.90 2.06
C ALA A 173 -15.75 4.94 1.47
N LYS A 174 -15.92 5.73 0.40
CA LYS A 174 -17.19 5.80 -0.35
C LYS A 174 -17.51 4.51 -1.13
N ASP A 175 -16.50 3.70 -1.43
CA ASP A 175 -16.68 2.41 -2.09
C ASP A 175 -17.28 1.40 -1.09
N GLN A 176 -18.52 0.99 -1.35
CA GLN A 176 -19.29 0.13 -0.46
C GLN A 176 -18.68 -1.26 -0.26
N GLU A 177 -18.01 -1.80 -1.29
CA GLU A 177 -17.36 -3.11 -1.22
C GLU A 177 -16.14 -3.03 -0.28
N ILE A 178 -15.31 -2.00 -0.45
CA ILE A 178 -14.16 -1.76 0.42
C ILE A 178 -14.60 -1.52 1.86
N SER A 179 -15.53 -0.59 2.07
CA SER A 179 -16.02 -0.23 3.40
C SER A 179 -16.60 -1.44 4.14
N ARG A 180 -17.44 -2.24 3.48
CA ARG A 180 -18.02 -3.46 4.08
C ARG A 180 -16.96 -4.49 4.48
N ILE A 181 -15.94 -4.72 3.65
CA ILE A 181 -14.86 -5.65 3.99
C ILE A 181 -14.02 -5.11 5.14
N ALA A 182 -13.73 -3.80 5.15
CA ALA A 182 -12.99 -3.14 6.22
C ALA A 182 -13.74 -3.19 7.56
N GLU A 183 -15.07 -3.03 7.57
CA GLU A 183 -15.89 -3.16 8.77
C GLU A 183 -15.84 -4.58 9.35
N ARG A 184 -15.92 -5.60 8.49
CA ARG A 184 -15.75 -7.00 8.90
C ARG A 184 -14.36 -7.22 9.50
N LEU A 185 -13.32 -6.70 8.85
CA LEU A 185 -11.95 -6.78 9.34
C LEU A 185 -11.80 -6.10 10.72
N ARG A 186 -12.33 -4.89 10.90
CA ARG A 186 -12.32 -4.16 12.17
C ARG A 186 -12.96 -4.99 13.28
N GLY A 187 -14.09 -5.64 13.00
CA GLY A 187 -14.76 -6.54 13.95
C GLY A 187 -13.92 -7.75 14.35
N VAL A 188 -13.19 -8.35 13.41
CA VAL A 188 -12.28 -9.49 13.69
C VAL A 188 -11.08 -9.07 14.55
N LEU A 189 -10.50 -7.91 14.27
CA LEU A 189 -9.31 -7.41 14.98
C LEU A 189 -9.63 -6.79 16.35
N LYS A 190 -10.92 -6.63 16.69
CA LYS A 190 -11.40 -6.01 17.95
C LYS A 190 -10.81 -4.61 18.17
N TYR A 191 -10.73 -3.83 17.10
CA TYR A 191 -10.39 -2.41 17.16
C TYR A 191 -11.61 -1.54 17.47
#